data_AF-B8X956-F1
#
_entry.id   AF-B8X956-F1
#
_cell.length_a   1.000
_cell.length_b   1.000
_cell.length_c   1.000
_cell.angle_alpha   90.00
_cell.angle_beta   90.00
_cell.angle_gamma   90.00
#
_symmetry.space_group_name_H-M   'P 1'
#
loop_
_entity.id
_entity.type
_entity.pdbx_description
1 polymer ?
#
loop_
_entity_poly.entity_id
_entity_poly.type
_entity_poly.pdbx_seq_one_letter_code
_entity_poly.pdbx_strand_id
1 'polypeptide(L)'
;LANPQGNVQPAVTTAGWSQNGYESMADYRARIKADFDASASQLREQTGRAPRILVWPYGAFNQTALDLARAAGMPYTFTLAEGLNKLSDSGSTVRRYLLEEDT
;
A
#
# COMPACT_ATOMS: atom_id res chain seq x y z
N LEU A 1 15.90 2.58 5.39
CA LEU A 1 15.87 4.05 5.47
C LEU A 1 15.40 4.61 4.13
N ALA A 2 14.99 5.87 4.08
CA ALA A 2 14.63 6.55 2.84
C ALA A 2 15.83 7.26 2.17
N ASN A 3 16.89 7.55 2.93
CA ASN A 3 18.09 8.22 2.42
C ASN A 3 19.31 8.01 3.36
N PRO A 4 20.53 8.46 2.97
CA PRO A 4 21.73 8.34 3.80
C PRO A 4 21.69 9.08 5.13
N GLN A 5 20.85 10.12 5.25
CA GLN A 5 20.74 10.94 6.46
C GLN A 5 19.91 10.27 7.56
N GLY A 6 19.32 9.10 7.29
CA GLY A 6 18.52 8.37 8.28
C GLY A 6 17.03 8.74 8.27
N ASN A 7 16.56 9.50 7.28
CA ASN A 7 15.13 9.82 7.20
C ASN A 7 14.31 8.54 6.96
N VAL A 8 13.11 8.50 7.56
CA VAL A 8 12.12 7.44 7.36
C VAL A 8 10.94 7.98 6.57
N GLN A 9 10.35 7.13 5.73
CA GLN A 9 9.20 7.42 4.88
C GLN A 9 8.35 6.15 4.77
N PRO A 10 7.09 6.24 4.30
CA PRO A 10 6.26 5.06 4.11
C PRO A 10 6.93 4.02 3.19
N ALA A 11 7.01 2.77 3.67
CA ALA A 11 7.76 1.70 3.01
C ALA A 11 7.19 1.30 1.65
N VAL A 12 5.88 1.53 1.43
CA VAL A 12 5.19 1.22 0.18
C VAL A 12 5.59 2.17 -0.94
N THR A 13 5.82 3.44 -0.65
CA THR A 13 6.04 4.47 -1.69
C THR A 13 7.51 4.80 -1.90
N THR A 14 8.39 4.33 -1.03
CA THR A 14 9.79 4.74 -0.98
C THR A 14 10.70 3.57 -1.36
N ALA A 15 11.65 3.83 -2.25
CA ALA A 15 12.77 2.92 -2.50
C ALA A 15 13.65 2.83 -1.24
N GLY A 16 13.98 1.62 -0.80
CA GLY A 16 14.85 1.42 0.35
C GLY A 16 16.26 1.96 0.10
N TRP A 17 16.86 2.60 1.10
CA TRP A 17 18.27 2.97 1.09
C TRP A 17 19.09 2.10 2.04
N SER A 18 20.28 1.71 1.59
CA SER A 18 21.33 1.01 2.35
C SER A 18 22.72 1.60 2.03
N GLN A 19 23.77 1.13 2.71
CA GLN A 19 25.15 1.51 2.38
C GLN A 19 25.56 1.13 0.95
N ASN A 20 24.86 0.17 0.33
CA ASN A 20 25.07 -0.24 -1.06
C ASN A 20 24.30 0.64 -2.06
N GLY A 21 23.62 1.70 -1.58
CA GLY A 21 22.83 2.62 -2.39
C GLY A 21 21.33 2.37 -2.28
N TYR A 22 20.60 2.95 -3.23
CA TYR A 22 19.16 2.84 -3.33
C TYR A 22 18.74 1.50 -3.96
N GLU A 23 17.63 0.96 -3.45
CA GLU A 23 16.88 -0.14 -4.04
C GLU A 23 16.54 0.18 -5.49
N SER A 24 16.79 -0.78 -6.39
CA SER A 24 16.43 -0.61 -7.80
C SER A 24 14.91 -0.63 -7.96
N MET A 25 14.41 -0.06 -9.04
CA MET A 25 12.96 -0.11 -9.31
C MET A 25 12.43 -1.54 -9.48
N ALA A 26 13.28 -2.48 -9.93
CA ALA A 26 12.90 -3.89 -10.05
C ALA A 26 12.77 -4.54 -8.66
N ASP A 27 13.73 -4.30 -7.77
CA ASP A 27 13.72 -4.84 -6.41
C ASP A 27 12.56 -4.25 -5.60
N TYR A 28 12.31 -2.94 -5.74
CA TYR A 28 11.15 -2.26 -5.16
C TYR A 28 9.84 -2.96 -5.56
N ARG A 29 9.64 -3.20 -6.86
CA ARG A 29 8.45 -3.90 -7.37
C ARG A 29 8.33 -5.31 -6.81
N ALA A 30 9.44 -6.05 -6.78
CA ALA A 30 9.48 -7.41 -6.26
C ALA A 30 9.13 -7.46 -4.77
N ARG A 31 9.72 -6.56 -3.96
CA ARG A 31 9.46 -6.44 -2.53
C ARG A 31 7.99 -6.15 -2.24
N ILE A 32 7.41 -5.14 -2.89
CA ILE A 32 6.01 -4.76 -2.67
C ILE A 32 5.06 -5.87 -3.13
N LYS A 33 5.34 -6.52 -4.27
CA LYS A 33 4.54 -7.65 -4.74
C LYS A 33 4.57 -8.82 -3.74
N ALA A 34 5.76 -9.18 -3.28
CA ALA A 34 5.94 -10.28 -2.33
C ALA A 34 5.19 -10.01 -1.01
N ASP A 35 5.23 -8.78 -0.51
CA ASP A 35 4.50 -8.36 0.68
C ASP A 35 2.98 -8.52 0.53
N PHE A 36 2.41 -8.04 -0.58
CA PHE A 36 0.97 -8.14 -0.84
C PHE A 36 0.52 -9.59 -1.04
N ASP A 37 1.29 -10.40 -1.78
CA ASP A 37 0.99 -11.82 -1.99
C ASP A 37 1.04 -12.60 -0.67
N ALA A 38 2.03 -12.34 0.18
CA ALA A 38 2.17 -12.97 1.48
C ALA A 38 0.99 -12.61 2.40
N SER A 39 0.61 -11.33 2.46
CA SER A 39 -0.56 -10.88 3.22
C SER A 39 -1.85 -11.55 2.72
N ALA A 40 -2.05 -11.63 1.41
CA ALA A 40 -3.22 -12.25 0.82
C ALA A 40 -3.29 -13.77 1.09
N SER A 41 -2.15 -14.48 0.99
CA SER A 41 -2.07 -15.91 1.33
C SER A 41 -2.40 -16.15 2.80
N GLN A 42 -1.79 -15.38 3.70
CA GLN A 42 -1.98 -15.51 5.14
C GLN A 42 -3.44 -15.28 5.54
N LEU A 43 -4.08 -14.23 5.02
CA LEU A 43 -5.50 -13.96 5.29
C LEU A 43 -6.40 -15.06 4.74
N ARG A 44 -6.09 -15.60 3.56
CA ARG A 44 -6.85 -16.73 3.00
C ARG A 44 -6.72 -17.99 3.85
N GLU A 45 -5.52 -18.31 4.30
CA GLU A 45 -5.26 -19.48 5.16
C GLU A 45 -6.02 -19.36 6.50
N GLN A 46 -6.01 -18.18 7.11
CA GLN A 46 -6.61 -17.96 8.43
C GLN A 46 -8.13 -17.79 8.40
N THR A 47 -8.69 -17.21 7.33
CA THR A 47 -10.12 -16.83 7.27
C THR A 47 -10.92 -17.64 6.25
N GLY A 48 -10.25 -18.47 5.44
CA GLY A 48 -10.84 -19.19 4.31
C GLY A 48 -11.18 -18.31 3.10
N ARG A 49 -10.85 -17.01 3.13
CA ARG A 49 -11.19 -16.05 2.06
C ARG A 49 -10.01 -15.16 1.72
N ALA A 50 -9.73 -15.03 0.42
CA ALA A 50 -8.73 -14.06 -0.04
C ALA A 50 -9.25 -12.62 0.15
N PRO A 51 -8.41 -11.68 0.60
CA PRO A 51 -8.80 -10.28 0.70
C PRO A 51 -9.03 -9.68 -0.69
N ARG A 52 -9.92 -8.70 -0.76
CA ARG A 52 -10.23 -7.93 -1.98
C ARG A 52 -10.06 -6.42 -1.81
N ILE A 53 -9.65 -6.01 -0.60
CA ILE A 53 -9.46 -4.61 -0.21
C ILE A 53 -8.10 -4.49 0.45
N LEU A 54 -7.34 -3.45 0.09
CA LEU A 54 -6.12 -3.06 0.77
C LEU A 54 -6.31 -1.69 1.43
N VAL A 55 -5.88 -1.53 2.68
CA VAL A 55 -5.88 -0.23 3.38
C VAL A 55 -4.44 0.26 3.48
N TRP A 56 -4.14 1.41 2.89
CA TRP A 56 -2.77 1.93 2.83
C TRP A 56 -2.29 2.40 4.22
N PRO A 57 -1.17 1.86 4.73
CA PRO A 57 -0.53 2.42 5.92
C PRO A 57 -0.22 3.90 5.71
N TYR A 58 -0.63 4.74 6.66
CA TYR A 58 -0.47 6.20 6.60
C TYR A 58 -1.14 6.85 5.37
N GLY A 59 -2.05 6.15 4.68
CA GLY A 59 -2.66 6.63 3.44
C GLY A 59 -1.68 6.72 2.25
N ALA A 60 -0.47 6.17 2.37
CA ALA A 60 0.59 6.33 1.38
C ALA A 60 0.51 5.28 0.26
N PHE A 61 0.41 5.74 -0.98
CA PHE A 61 0.39 4.90 -2.18
C PHE A 61 1.02 5.61 -3.37
N ASN A 62 1.33 4.84 -4.42
CA ASN A 62 1.71 5.37 -5.73
C ASN A 62 1.13 4.44 -6.83
N GLN A 63 1.31 4.81 -8.09
CA GLN A 63 0.74 4.04 -9.21
C GLN A 63 1.26 2.59 -9.27
N THR A 64 2.56 2.38 -9.00
CA THR A 64 3.15 1.02 -9.00
C THR A 64 2.50 0.14 -7.93
N ALA A 65 2.31 0.67 -6.71
CA ALA A 65 1.66 -0.05 -5.62
C ALA A 65 0.17 -0.34 -5.93
N LEU A 66 -0.55 0.58 -6.56
CA LEU A 66 -1.94 0.34 -7.00
C LEU A 66 -2.03 -0.81 -8.01
N ASP A 67 -1.13 -0.86 -8.98
CA ASP A 67 -1.12 -1.92 -9.99
C ASP A 67 -0.75 -3.28 -9.38
N LEU A 68 0.19 -3.30 -8.44
CA LEU A 68 0.55 -4.51 -7.68
C LEU A 68 -0.59 -4.99 -6.77
N ALA A 69 -1.29 -4.08 -6.09
CA ALA A 69 -2.45 -4.43 -5.27
C ALA A 69 -3.58 -5.06 -6.12
N ARG A 70 -3.85 -4.49 -7.31
CA ARG A 70 -4.78 -5.08 -8.29
C ARG A 70 -4.34 -6.48 -8.72
N ALA A 71 -3.05 -6.66 -9.03
CA ALA A 71 -2.49 -7.96 -9.43
C ALA A 71 -2.58 -9.00 -8.30
N ALA A 72 -2.50 -8.57 -7.03
CA ALA A 72 -2.68 -9.41 -5.86
C ALA A 72 -4.17 -9.68 -5.51
N GLY A 73 -5.11 -9.28 -6.37
CA GLY A 73 -6.55 -9.51 -6.15
C GLY A 73 -7.24 -8.49 -5.24
N MET A 74 -6.56 -7.38 -4.92
CA MET A 74 -7.08 -6.28 -4.09
C MET A 74 -7.26 -5.00 -4.92
N PRO A 75 -8.20 -4.95 -5.89
CA PRO A 75 -8.38 -3.81 -6.78
C PRO A 75 -8.97 -2.58 -6.09
N TYR A 76 -9.63 -2.77 -4.94
CA TYR A 76 -10.21 -1.68 -4.15
C TYR A 76 -9.23 -1.31 -3.04
N THR A 77 -8.86 -0.03 -2.94
CA THR A 77 -7.89 0.39 -1.92
C THR A 77 -8.31 1.65 -1.21
N PHE A 78 -7.98 1.73 0.09
CA PHE A 78 -8.48 2.76 0.99
C PHE A 78 -7.34 3.68 1.39
N THR A 79 -7.52 4.97 1.11
CA THR A 79 -6.52 6.03 1.34
C THR A 79 -6.87 6.83 2.60
N LEU A 80 -6.12 7.91 2.85
CA LEU A 80 -6.49 8.99 3.78
C LEU A 80 -6.82 10.30 3.04
N ALA A 81 -7.02 10.25 1.73
CA ALA A 81 -7.53 11.41 1.01
C ALA A 81 -8.97 11.68 1.47
N GLU A 82 -9.27 12.92 1.79
CA GLU A 82 -10.60 13.33 2.21
C GLU A 82 -11.55 13.53 1.02
N GLY A 83 -12.84 13.55 1.31
CA GLY A 83 -13.90 13.85 0.36
C GLY A 83 -14.85 12.69 0.10
N LEU A 84 -15.90 13.00 -0.66
CA LEU A 84 -16.97 12.06 -0.98
C LEU A 84 -16.56 11.11 -2.11
N ASN A 85 -16.82 9.82 -1.92
CA ASN A 85 -16.72 8.81 -2.98
C ASN A 85 -17.99 8.83 -3.83
N LYS A 86 -17.83 8.70 -5.15
CA LYS A 86 -18.95 8.61 -6.11
C LYS A 86 -19.03 7.20 -6.68
N LEU A 87 -20.21 6.78 -7.12
CA LEU A 87 -20.41 5.48 -7.79
C LEU A 87 -19.60 5.35 -9.09
N SER A 88 -19.24 6.47 -9.73
CA SER A 88 -18.41 6.52 -10.92
C SER A 88 -16.91 6.37 -10.64
N ASP A 89 -16.49 6.45 -9.38
CA ASP A 89 -15.07 6.32 -9.02
C ASP A 89 -14.63 4.86 -9.19
N SER A 90 -13.40 4.63 -9.63
CA SER A 90 -12.85 3.28 -9.86
C SER A 90 -12.82 2.39 -8.61
N GLY A 91 -12.90 3.00 -7.42
CA GLY A 91 -12.66 2.35 -6.13
C GLY A 91 -11.20 1.99 -5.86
N SER A 92 -10.27 2.29 -6.78
CA SER A 92 -8.84 2.06 -6.57
C SER A 92 -8.21 3.04 -5.58
N THR A 93 -8.89 4.14 -5.24
CA THR A 93 -8.43 5.16 -4.28
C THR A 93 -9.61 5.69 -3.46
N VAL A 94 -10.24 4.83 -2.67
CA VAL A 94 -11.36 5.19 -1.80
C VAL A 94 -10.90 6.22 -0.78
N ARG A 95 -11.64 7.32 -0.69
CA ARG A 95 -11.43 8.45 0.22
C ARG A 95 -12.03 8.16 1.60
N ARG A 96 -11.36 8.63 2.65
CA ARG A 96 -11.78 8.46 4.06
C ARG A 96 -11.39 9.67 4.87
N TYR A 97 -12.23 10.00 5.84
CA TYR A 97 -11.87 10.91 6.93
C TYR A 97 -11.18 10.10 8.03
N LEU A 98 -10.03 10.60 8.48
CA LEU A 98 -9.41 10.10 9.70
C LEU A 98 -10.14 10.74 10.88
N LEU A 99 -10.67 9.93 11.78
CA LEU A 99 -11.24 10.42 13.03
C LEU A 99 -10.13 10.46 14.07
N GLU A 100 -10.02 11.60 14.74
CA GLU A 100 -9.19 11.75 15.93
C GLU A 100 -10.07 11.45 17.16
N GLU A 101 -9.47 10.89 18.21
CA GLU A 101 -10.17 10.65 19.46
C GLU A 101 -10.23 11.97 20.23
N ASP A 102 -11.44 12.43 20.55
CA ASP A 102 -11.62 13.61 21.41
C ASP A 102 -11.16 13.23 22.83
N THR A 103 -10.04 13.80 23.28
CA THR A 103 -9.53 13.67 24.66
C THR A 103 -10.30 14.52 25.66
#